data_AF-A0A7X3MDQ8-F1
#
_entry.id   AF-A0A7X3MDQ8-F1
#
_cell.length_a   1.000
_cell.length_b   1.000
_cell.length_c   1.000
_cell.angle_alpha   90.00
_cell.angle_beta   90.00
_cell.angle_gamma   90.00
#
_symmetry.space_group_name_H-M   'P 1'
#
loop_
_entity.id
_entity.type
_entity.pdbx_description
1 polymer ?
#
loop_
_entity_poly.entity_id
_entity_poly.type
_entity_poly.pdbx_seq_one_letter_code
_entity_poly.pdbx_strand_id
1 'polypeptide(L)'
;MDHDEDLLGFWDGAARIETEPIYQAYEIIGNALERNDTEKFRAHLAEVIETGDKESPIVRDAIGLMEKLTGESHDISVEQEATITFYVAECTEFPVLGEYHERLETLQEAMDLYEKIPAERMSGIKGIGFCLEDGSIYDGNFDLMVMGEMQTEFINEIPQYRDSPLVQKAIADMEKILANQKEKNRPGLKRGRNRRSRQCHWRTGNKPYKRMKKEAQVSQHMNRAEILPGQKRKQQSR
;
A
#
# COMPACT_ATOMS: atom_id res chain seq x y z
N MET A 1 40.61 37.91 -6.28
CA MET A 1 39.72 37.99 -5.11
C MET A 1 39.74 36.59 -4.57
N ASP A 2 40.66 36.35 -3.64
CA ASP A 2 40.91 35.04 -3.07
C ASP A 2 39.79 34.77 -2.06
N HIS A 3 38.91 33.83 -2.38
CA HIS A 3 37.78 33.42 -1.53
C HIS A 3 38.09 32.07 -0.89
N ASP A 4 39.24 31.98 -0.23
CA ASP A 4 39.60 30.84 0.64
C ASP A 4 39.54 31.31 2.11
N GLU A 5 38.46 32.00 2.49
CA GLU A 5 38.20 32.24 3.91
C GLU A 5 37.64 30.95 4.51
N ASP A 6 38.42 30.34 5.40
CA ASP A 6 38.06 29.12 6.10
C ASP A 6 36.88 29.36 7.06
N LEU A 7 35.67 29.31 6.53
CA LEU A 7 34.42 29.59 7.26
C LEU A 7 34.23 28.66 8.47
N LEU A 8 34.87 27.49 8.46
CA LEU A 8 34.86 26.54 9.59
C LEU A 8 35.61 27.09 10.81
N GLY A 9 36.68 27.86 10.59
CA GLY A 9 37.46 28.51 11.64
C GLY A 9 36.70 29.66 12.32
N PHE A 10 35.81 30.32 11.59
CA PHE A 10 35.02 31.46 12.08
C PHE A 10 33.74 31.05 12.81
N TRP A 11 33.21 29.84 12.56
CA TRP A 11 32.00 29.36 13.22
C TRP A 11 32.26 28.99 14.68
N ASP A 12 31.55 29.64 15.60
CA ASP A 12 31.65 29.48 17.05
C ASP A 12 30.62 28.48 17.64
N GLY A 13 29.87 27.80 16.78
CA GLY A 13 28.81 26.87 17.19
C GLY A 13 27.43 27.51 17.33
N ALA A 14 27.32 28.85 17.20
CA ALA A 14 26.03 29.53 17.28
C ALA A 14 25.36 29.68 15.91
N ALA A 15 24.06 29.41 15.85
CA ALA A 15 23.21 29.72 14.69
C ALA A 15 22.91 31.23 14.65
N ARG A 16 23.93 32.09 14.52
CA ARG A 16 23.74 33.53 14.30
C ARG A 16 23.56 33.78 12.83
N ILE A 17 22.35 33.52 12.34
CA ILE A 17 22.09 33.62 10.92
C ILE A 17 21.34 34.91 10.59
N GLU A 18 22.07 36.02 10.60
CA GLU A 18 21.58 37.27 10.04
C GLU A 18 21.89 37.29 8.53
N THR A 19 20.91 36.82 7.77
CA THR A 19 20.58 37.23 6.38
C THR A 19 21.20 36.55 5.15
N GLU A 20 22.15 35.61 5.24
CA GLU A 20 22.45 34.66 4.13
C GLU A 20 22.55 33.19 4.59
N PRO A 21 21.42 32.54 4.92
CA PRO A 21 21.45 31.50 5.93
C PRO A 21 21.86 30.09 5.51
N ILE A 22 21.35 29.64 4.37
CA ILE A 22 21.28 28.21 4.09
C ILE A 22 22.52 27.74 3.33
N TYR A 23 23.02 28.55 2.40
CA TYR A 23 24.18 28.22 1.56
C TYR A 23 25.49 28.20 2.36
N GLN A 24 25.67 29.17 3.27
CA GLN A 24 26.83 29.20 4.16
C GLN A 24 26.83 27.99 5.10
N ALA A 25 25.67 27.56 5.58
CA ALA A 25 25.55 26.35 6.40
C ALA A 25 25.98 25.09 5.61
N TYR A 26 25.59 24.95 4.34
CA TYR A 26 26.03 23.83 3.51
C TYR A 26 27.54 23.81 3.29
N GLU A 27 28.18 24.96 3.06
CA GLU A 27 29.64 25.03 2.89
C GLU A 27 30.39 24.72 4.20
N ILE A 28 29.90 25.24 5.33
CA ILE A 28 30.48 24.97 6.65
C ILE A 28 30.38 23.48 6.99
N ILE A 29 29.23 22.86 6.75
CA ILE A 29 29.01 21.42 6.97
C ILE A 29 29.86 20.60 5.99
N GLY A 30 29.91 20.97 4.71
CA GLY A 30 30.71 20.29 3.69
C GLY A 30 32.20 20.29 4.03
N ASN A 31 32.76 21.47 4.34
CA ASN A 31 34.16 21.62 4.71
C ASN A 31 34.53 20.84 5.98
N ALA A 32 33.62 20.79 6.96
CA ALA A 32 33.81 20.03 8.19
C ALA A 32 33.87 18.52 7.96
N LEU A 33 32.98 18.00 7.11
CA LEU A 33 32.96 16.59 6.74
C LEU A 33 34.22 16.20 5.95
N GLU A 34 34.66 17.05 5.03
CA GLU A 34 35.89 16.82 4.25
C GLU A 34 37.15 16.80 5.12
N ARG A 35 37.19 17.63 6.16
CA ARG A 35 38.33 17.77 7.08
C ARG A 35 38.22 16.87 8.32
N ASN A 36 37.13 16.13 8.47
CA ASN A 36 36.80 15.31 9.64
C ASN A 36 36.78 16.11 10.97
N ASP A 37 36.53 17.42 10.91
CA ASP A 37 36.43 18.32 12.07
C ASP A 37 34.96 18.47 12.48
N THR A 38 34.42 17.40 13.08
CA THR A 38 32.98 17.25 13.34
C THR A 38 32.57 17.56 14.79
N GLU A 39 33.53 17.84 15.67
CA GLU A 39 33.31 18.07 17.10
C GLU A 39 32.36 19.25 17.38
N LYS A 40 32.48 20.34 16.61
CA LYS A 40 31.61 21.51 16.75
C LYS A 40 30.15 21.17 16.41
N PHE A 41 29.92 20.32 15.42
CA PHE A 41 28.57 19.87 15.02
C PHE A 41 27.99 18.89 16.03
N ARG A 42 28.83 18.01 16.60
CA ARG A 42 28.42 17.09 17.67
C ARG A 42 27.92 17.86 18.89
N ALA A 43 28.63 18.90 19.32
CA ALA A 43 28.19 19.75 20.44
C ALA A 43 26.85 20.44 20.17
N HIS A 44 26.67 20.99 18.96
CA HIS A 44 25.42 21.64 18.59
C HIS A 44 24.25 20.66 18.47
N LEU A 45 24.47 19.50 17.84
CA LEU A 45 23.46 18.43 17.77
C LEU A 45 23.09 17.95 19.18
N ALA A 46 24.05 17.85 20.10
CA ALA A 46 23.79 17.43 21.49
C ALA A 46 22.90 18.44 22.21
N GLU A 47 23.16 19.73 22.04
CA GLU A 47 22.34 20.81 22.58
C GLU A 47 20.91 20.78 22.02
N VAL A 48 20.75 20.57 20.71
CA VAL A 48 19.42 20.44 20.06
C VAL A 48 18.66 19.24 20.62
N ILE A 49 19.34 18.12 20.86
CA ILE A 49 18.73 16.90 21.44
C ILE A 49 18.36 17.09 22.91
N GLU A 50 19.19 17.77 23.69
CA GLU A 50 18.95 18.00 25.12
C GLU A 50 17.85 19.04 25.38
N THR A 51 17.81 20.10 24.57
CA THR A 51 16.87 21.22 24.76
C THR A 51 15.55 21.05 24.01
N GLY A 52 15.54 20.22 22.96
CA GLY A 52 14.39 20.02 22.09
C GLY A 52 13.40 18.97 22.61
N ASP A 53 12.14 19.06 22.16
CA ASP A 53 11.14 18.03 22.38
C ASP A 53 11.47 16.79 21.53
N LYS A 54 11.46 15.60 22.14
CA LYS A 54 11.78 14.32 21.48
C LYS A 54 10.81 13.97 20.35
N GLU A 55 9.61 14.53 20.39
CA GLU A 55 8.60 14.37 19.33
C GLU A 55 8.80 15.34 18.15
N SER A 56 9.69 16.33 18.28
CA SER A 56 9.98 17.27 17.20
C SER A 56 10.74 16.57 16.06
N PRO A 57 10.32 16.75 14.80
CA PRO A 57 11.02 16.16 13.65
C PRO A 57 12.49 16.62 13.58
N ILE A 58 12.78 17.85 14.02
CA ILE A 58 14.14 18.42 14.04
C ILE A 58 15.04 17.64 15.01
N VAL A 59 14.50 17.26 16.17
CA VAL A 59 15.25 16.51 17.19
C VAL A 59 15.48 15.07 16.73
N ARG A 60 14.46 14.45 16.10
CA ARG A 60 14.59 13.11 15.51
C ARG A 60 15.68 13.06 14.43
N ASP A 61 15.69 14.02 13.52
CA ASP A 61 16.72 14.13 12.48
C ASP A 61 18.11 14.39 13.06
N ALA A 62 18.21 15.21 14.11
CA ALA A 62 19.46 15.49 14.81
C ALA A 62 20.06 14.24 15.48
N ILE A 63 19.21 13.39 16.09
CA ILE A 63 19.63 12.10 16.68
C ILE A 63 20.22 11.20 15.60
N GLY A 64 19.50 11.00 14.49
CA GLY A 64 19.97 10.13 13.40
C GLY A 64 21.25 10.62 12.72
N LEU A 65 21.46 11.95 12.65
CA LEU A 65 22.71 12.53 12.19
C LEU A 65 23.85 12.31 13.19
N MET A 66 23.58 12.44 14.49
CA MET A 66 24.59 12.19 15.53
C MET A 66 25.05 10.73 15.52
N GLU A 67 24.13 9.77 15.41
CA GLU A 67 24.45 8.34 15.31
C GLU A 67 25.35 8.03 14.11
N LYS A 68 25.10 8.65 12.95
CA LYS A 68 25.95 8.50 11.76
C LYS A 68 27.35 9.06 11.96
N LEU A 69 27.49 10.13 12.74
CA LEU A 69 28.77 10.81 12.99
C LEU A 69 29.61 10.15 14.07
N THR A 70 28.99 9.58 15.11
CA THR A 70 29.70 8.98 16.26
C THR A 70 29.77 7.46 16.18
N GLY A 71 28.83 6.81 15.48
CA GLY A 71 28.66 5.36 15.52
C GLY A 71 28.14 4.85 16.87
N GLU A 72 27.81 5.75 17.80
CA GLU A 72 27.23 5.45 19.11
C GLU A 72 25.71 5.63 19.02
N SER A 73 24.95 4.58 19.32
CA SER A 73 23.50 4.65 19.41
C SER A 73 23.11 5.54 20.59
N HIS A 74 22.59 6.72 20.31
CA HIS A 74 21.87 7.48 21.32
C HIS A 74 20.48 6.88 21.37
N ASP A 75 20.32 5.86 22.23
CA ASP A 75 19.04 5.21 22.54
C ASP A 75 18.08 6.23 23.17
N ILE A 76 17.59 7.17 22.37
CA ILE A 76 16.24 7.62 22.48
C ILE A 76 15.49 6.62 21.62
N SER A 77 15.20 5.46 22.23
CA SER A 77 14.10 4.62 21.81
C SER A 77 12.84 5.48 21.93
N VAL A 78 12.59 6.33 20.94
CA VAL A 78 11.23 6.65 20.58
C VAL A 78 10.71 5.28 20.18
N GLU A 79 10.02 4.61 21.10
CA GLU A 79 9.11 3.53 20.74
C GLU A 79 8.12 4.18 19.79
N GLN A 80 8.48 4.28 18.51
CA GLN A 80 7.56 4.64 17.46
C GLN A 80 6.57 3.50 17.48
N GLU A 81 5.43 3.75 18.11
CA GLU A 81 4.31 2.84 18.08
C GLU A 81 4.00 2.62 16.60
N ALA A 82 4.34 1.43 16.11
CA ALA A 82 4.12 1.08 14.72
C ALA A 82 2.66 1.38 14.39
N THR A 83 2.43 2.26 13.42
CA THR A 83 1.10 2.72 13.04
C THR A 83 0.77 2.21 11.65
N ILE A 84 -0.47 1.76 11.45
CA ILE A 84 -0.95 1.30 10.15
C ILE A 84 -2.16 2.12 9.74
N THR A 85 -2.08 2.73 8.56
CA THR A 85 -3.23 3.40 7.92
C THR A 85 -3.51 2.75 6.57
N PHE A 86 -4.64 3.07 5.96
CA PHE A 86 -5.05 2.49 4.68
C PHE A 86 -5.17 3.55 3.60
N TYR A 87 -4.99 3.13 2.35
CA TYR A 87 -5.23 3.96 1.18
C TYR A 87 -6.05 3.21 0.13
N VAL A 88 -6.73 3.97 -0.71
CA VAL A 88 -7.51 3.47 -1.85
C VAL A 88 -7.02 4.18 -3.10
N ALA A 89 -6.75 3.42 -4.14
CA ALA A 89 -6.31 3.94 -5.43
C ALA A 89 -7.18 3.41 -6.56
N GLU A 90 -7.59 4.30 -7.48
CA GLU A 90 -8.13 3.91 -8.79
C GLU A 90 -7.05 3.24 -9.65
N CYS A 91 -5.79 3.63 -9.47
CA CYS A 91 -4.63 3.01 -10.11
C CYS A 91 -3.50 2.84 -9.09
N THR A 92 -3.20 1.61 -8.68
CA THR A 92 -2.11 1.31 -7.73
C THR A 92 -0.73 1.60 -8.33
N GLU A 93 -0.60 1.50 -9.65
CA GLU A 93 0.67 1.73 -10.37
C GLU A 93 0.98 3.23 -10.54
N PHE A 94 -0.06 4.05 -10.75
CA PHE A 94 0.05 5.49 -10.92
C PHE A 94 -1.04 6.21 -10.12
N PRO A 95 -0.84 6.44 -8.80
CA PRO A 95 -1.83 7.10 -7.94
C PRO A 95 -2.28 8.47 -8.47
N VAL A 96 -1.42 9.17 -9.21
CA VAL A 96 -1.70 10.49 -9.81
C VAL A 96 -2.73 10.41 -10.95
N LEU A 97 -2.96 9.24 -11.55
CA LEU A 97 -3.81 9.05 -12.72
C LEU A 97 -5.25 8.64 -12.40
N GLY A 98 -5.71 8.86 -11.17
CA GLY A 98 -7.09 8.58 -10.80
C GLY A 98 -7.44 9.07 -9.40
N GLU A 99 -8.57 8.60 -8.88
CA GLU A 99 -8.99 8.87 -7.51
C GLU A 99 -8.06 8.17 -6.50
N TYR A 100 -7.52 8.93 -5.54
CA TYR A 100 -6.62 8.44 -4.50
C TYR A 100 -7.04 9.01 -3.14
N HIS A 101 -7.16 8.15 -2.14
CA HIS A 101 -7.49 8.50 -0.75
C HIS A 101 -6.48 7.84 0.18
N GLU A 102 -5.91 8.60 1.11
CA GLU A 102 -4.87 8.15 2.04
C GLU A 102 -5.24 8.45 3.49
N ARG A 103 -4.46 7.88 4.44
CA ARG A 103 -4.65 8.04 5.88
C ARG A 103 -6.03 7.63 6.38
N LEU A 104 -6.59 6.57 5.80
CA LEU A 104 -7.85 5.98 6.26
C LEU A 104 -7.58 5.13 7.50
N GLU A 105 -8.33 5.34 8.57
CA GLU A 105 -8.12 4.61 9.83
C GLU A 105 -8.67 3.18 9.79
N THR A 106 -9.61 2.90 8.87
CA THR A 106 -10.32 1.61 8.83
C THR A 106 -10.39 1.01 7.43
N LEU A 107 -10.27 -0.32 7.37
CA LEU A 107 -10.46 -1.08 6.13
C LEU A 107 -11.90 -1.01 5.59
N GLN A 108 -12.89 -0.79 6.46
CA GLN A 108 -14.28 -0.67 6.01
C GLN A 108 -14.49 0.63 5.23
N GLU A 109 -13.93 1.73 5.72
CA GLU A 109 -13.95 3.01 5.00
C GLU A 109 -13.22 2.91 3.66
N ALA A 110 -12.06 2.25 3.64
CA ALA A 110 -11.32 1.97 2.41
C ALA A 110 -12.15 1.14 1.42
N MET A 111 -12.88 0.13 1.90
CA MET A 111 -13.73 -0.69 1.05
C MET A 111 -14.92 0.09 0.47
N ASP A 112 -15.54 0.95 1.28
CA ASP A 112 -16.67 1.77 0.84
C ASP A 112 -16.24 2.78 -0.25
N LEU A 113 -15.02 3.30 -0.19
CA LEU A 113 -14.43 4.12 -1.25
C LEU A 113 -14.08 3.29 -2.49
N TYR A 114 -13.48 2.12 -2.31
CA TYR A 114 -13.14 1.21 -3.41
C TYR A 114 -14.37 0.76 -4.23
N GLU A 115 -15.52 0.58 -3.58
CA GLU A 115 -16.79 0.25 -4.25
C GLU A 115 -17.38 1.42 -5.04
N LYS A 116 -17.13 2.67 -4.60
CA LYS A 116 -17.59 3.88 -5.31
C LYS A 116 -16.82 4.12 -6.62
N ILE A 117 -15.59 3.61 -6.74
CA ILE A 117 -14.80 3.73 -7.96
C ILE A 117 -15.48 2.93 -9.09
N PRO A 118 -16.01 3.62 -10.11
CA PRO A 118 -16.80 3.00 -11.17
C PRO A 118 -15.94 2.04 -12.00
N ALA A 119 -16.40 0.79 -12.14
CA ALA A 119 -15.68 -0.24 -12.90
C ALA A 119 -15.57 0.04 -14.40
N GLU A 120 -16.34 1.00 -14.92
CA GLU A 120 -16.35 1.39 -16.33
C GLU A 120 -15.14 2.25 -16.71
N ARG A 121 -14.45 2.85 -15.73
CA ARG A 121 -13.21 3.59 -15.99
C ARG A 121 -12.06 2.60 -16.16
N MET A 122 -11.71 2.32 -17.41
CA MET A 122 -10.63 1.39 -17.79
C MET A 122 -9.20 1.92 -17.48
N SER A 123 -9.06 2.91 -16.61
CA SER A 123 -7.84 3.73 -16.52
C SER A 123 -6.91 3.36 -15.36
N GLY A 124 -7.17 2.27 -14.64
CA GLY A 124 -6.28 1.90 -13.54
C GLY A 124 -6.48 0.50 -12.99
N ILE A 125 -5.39 -0.02 -12.43
CA ILE A 125 -5.45 -1.20 -11.58
C ILE A 125 -5.94 -0.74 -10.20
N LYS A 126 -7.26 -0.75 -9.95
CA LYS A 126 -7.78 -0.33 -8.64
C LYS A 126 -7.41 -1.29 -7.52
N GLY A 127 -7.14 -0.73 -6.36
CA GLY A 127 -6.72 -1.48 -5.19
C GLY A 127 -6.87 -0.73 -3.88
N ILE A 128 -6.65 -1.47 -2.81
CA ILE A 128 -6.55 -0.97 -1.43
C ILE A 128 -5.18 -1.39 -0.92
N GLY A 129 -4.47 -0.48 -0.28
CA GLY A 129 -3.21 -0.78 0.38
C GLY A 129 -3.15 -0.24 1.80
N PHE A 130 -2.03 -0.50 2.45
CA PHE A 130 -1.72 0.03 3.78
C PHE A 130 -0.43 0.86 3.73
N CYS A 131 -0.34 1.83 4.62
CA CYS A 131 0.89 2.54 4.95
C CYS A 131 1.33 2.07 6.32
N LEU A 132 2.52 1.48 6.43
CA LEU A 132 3.12 1.09 7.69
C LEU A 132 4.15 2.14 8.08
N GLU A 133 3.96 2.76 9.24
CA GLU A 133 4.90 3.70 9.84
C GLU A 133 5.53 3.02 11.06
N ASP A 134 6.66 2.33 10.84
CA ASP A 134 7.38 1.57 11.87
C ASP A 134 8.87 1.97 11.98
N GLY A 135 9.30 2.98 11.23
CA GLY A 135 10.68 3.45 11.20
C GLY A 135 11.66 2.47 10.56
N SER A 136 11.18 1.38 9.96
CA SER A 136 12.02 0.41 9.26
C SER A 136 12.31 0.84 7.82
N ILE A 137 13.16 0.10 7.11
CA ILE A 137 13.37 0.29 5.66
C ILE A 137 12.14 -0.09 4.81
N TYR A 138 11.12 -0.70 5.43
CA TYR A 138 9.85 -1.05 4.82
C TYR A 138 8.74 -0.08 5.27
N ASP A 139 9.09 1.02 5.94
CA ASP A 139 8.17 2.11 6.20
C ASP A 139 7.61 2.66 4.87
N GLY A 140 6.29 2.75 4.78
CA GLY A 140 5.58 3.31 3.63
C GLY A 140 4.43 2.44 3.09
N ASN A 141 4.08 2.72 1.83
CA ASN A 141 2.89 2.17 1.18
C ASN A 141 3.13 0.78 0.58
N PHE A 142 2.19 -0.13 0.79
CA PHE A 142 2.16 -1.44 0.17
C PHE A 142 0.74 -1.88 -0.21
N ASP A 143 0.59 -2.56 -1.34
CA ASP A 143 -0.70 -3.03 -1.83
C ASP A 143 -1.19 -4.24 -1.02
N LEU A 144 -2.41 -4.13 -0.47
CA LEU A 144 -3.06 -5.18 0.31
C LEU A 144 -3.96 -6.06 -0.56
N MET A 145 -4.71 -5.40 -1.44
CA MET A 145 -5.66 -6.01 -2.34
C MET A 145 -5.66 -5.26 -3.68
N VAL A 146 -5.51 -6.01 -4.75
CA VAL A 146 -5.49 -5.49 -6.12
C VAL A 146 -6.57 -6.20 -6.93
N MET A 147 -7.44 -5.45 -7.61
CA MET A 147 -8.53 -6.02 -8.41
C MET A 147 -9.47 -6.99 -7.65
N GLY A 148 -9.58 -6.84 -6.33
CA GLY A 148 -10.36 -7.76 -5.48
C GLY A 148 -9.62 -9.06 -5.12
N GLU A 149 -8.35 -9.18 -5.47
CA GLU A 149 -7.46 -10.29 -5.12
C GLU A 149 -6.48 -9.85 -4.03
N MET A 150 -6.39 -10.66 -2.96
CA MET A 150 -5.47 -10.40 -1.85
C MET A 150 -4.02 -10.62 -2.29
N GLN A 151 -3.12 -9.73 -1.86
CA GLN A 151 -1.68 -9.82 -2.12
C GLN A 151 -0.92 -10.53 -0.98
N THR A 152 -1.60 -11.38 -0.21
CA THR A 152 -1.06 -12.05 1.00
C THR A 152 0.25 -12.78 0.76
N GLU A 153 0.40 -13.46 -0.38
CA GLU A 153 1.61 -14.21 -0.73
C GLU A 153 2.82 -13.27 -0.85
N PHE A 154 2.67 -12.16 -1.59
CA PHE A 154 3.72 -11.15 -1.77
C PHE A 154 4.07 -10.42 -0.47
N ILE A 155 3.06 -10.08 0.34
CA ILE A 155 3.28 -9.42 1.64
C ILE A 155 4.11 -10.32 2.55
N ASN A 156 3.85 -11.63 2.56
CA ASN A 156 4.54 -12.59 3.42
C ASN A 156 5.94 -12.98 2.93
N GLU A 157 6.35 -12.59 1.71
CA GLU A 157 7.74 -12.71 1.27
C GLU A 157 8.66 -11.74 2.03
N ILE A 158 8.11 -10.64 2.55
CA ILE A 158 8.83 -9.66 3.34
C ILE A 158 8.75 -10.09 4.82
N PRO A 159 9.87 -10.49 5.46
CA PRO A 159 9.85 -10.99 6.84
C PRO A 159 9.24 -9.99 7.84
N GLN A 160 9.50 -8.70 7.65
CA GLN A 160 8.99 -7.62 8.50
C GLN A 160 7.46 -7.55 8.50
N TYR A 161 6.83 -7.70 7.33
CA TYR A 161 5.38 -7.72 7.21
C TYR A 161 4.77 -9.05 7.65
N ARG A 162 5.45 -10.16 7.38
CA ARG A 162 5.02 -11.48 7.84
C ARG A 162 4.93 -11.56 9.36
N ASP A 163 5.92 -11.00 10.04
CA ASP A 163 6.06 -11.09 11.49
C ASP A 163 5.36 -9.91 12.21
N SER A 164 4.90 -8.89 11.48
CA SER A 164 4.17 -7.73 12.02
C SER A 164 2.72 -8.06 12.37
N PRO A 165 2.30 -7.93 13.66
CA PRO A 165 0.93 -8.23 14.06
C PRO A 165 -0.10 -7.28 13.43
N LEU A 166 0.30 -6.04 13.12
CA LEU A 166 -0.57 -5.04 12.49
C LEU A 166 -0.91 -5.42 11.06
N VAL A 167 0.11 -5.82 10.29
CA VAL A 167 -0.06 -6.24 8.88
C VAL A 167 -0.86 -7.53 8.81
N GLN A 168 -0.55 -8.52 9.66
CA GLN A 168 -1.30 -9.78 9.69
C GLN A 168 -2.77 -9.57 10.10
N LYS A 169 -3.02 -8.63 11.02
CA LYS A 169 -4.39 -8.23 11.37
C LYS A 169 -5.11 -7.61 10.17
N ALA A 170 -4.45 -6.71 9.42
CA ALA A 170 -5.04 -6.09 8.23
C ALA A 170 -5.40 -7.12 7.15
N ILE A 171 -4.53 -8.11 6.92
CA ILE A 171 -4.81 -9.23 6.01
C ILE A 171 -6.07 -9.99 6.45
N ALA A 172 -6.12 -10.43 7.72
CA ALA A 172 -7.25 -11.20 8.25
C ALA A 172 -8.57 -10.41 8.20
N ASP A 173 -8.53 -9.12 8.54
CA ASP A 173 -9.71 -8.24 8.49
C ASP A 173 -10.20 -8.05 7.05
N MET A 174 -9.30 -7.85 6.08
CA MET A 174 -9.67 -7.72 4.67
C MET A 174 -10.25 -9.02 4.09
N GLU A 175 -9.63 -10.17 4.38
CA GLU A 175 -10.16 -11.48 3.96
C GLU A 175 -11.58 -11.71 4.47
N LYS A 176 -11.85 -11.30 5.71
CA LYS A 176 -13.19 -11.36 6.30
C LYS A 176 -14.18 -10.44 5.59
N ILE A 177 -13.77 -9.24 5.20
CA ILE A 177 -14.61 -8.30 4.42
C ILE A 177 -14.98 -8.93 3.07
N LEU A 178 -13.99 -9.47 2.34
CA LEU A 178 -14.20 -10.12 1.05
C LEU A 178 -15.08 -11.37 1.14
N ALA A 179 -14.92 -12.19 2.19
CA ALA A 179 -15.78 -13.33 2.46
C ALA A 179 -17.25 -12.91 2.67
N ASN A 180 -17.47 -11.87 3.48
CA ASN A 180 -18.81 -11.33 3.74
C ASN A 180 -19.46 -10.77 2.47
N GLN A 181 -18.69 -10.13 1.58
CA GLN A 181 -19.20 -9.64 0.29
C GLN A 181 -19.61 -10.80 -0.63
N LYS A 182 -18.80 -11.87 -0.70
CA LYS A 182 -19.15 -13.07 -1.47
C LYS A 182 -20.45 -13.71 -0.98
N GLU A 183 -20.70 -13.72 0.32
CA GLU A 183 -21.98 -14.20 0.89
C GLU A 183 -23.17 -13.30 0.53
N LYS A 184 -23.01 -11.97 0.63
CA LYS A 184 -24.05 -11.00 0.25
C LYS A 184 -24.41 -11.09 -1.23
N ASN A 185 -23.42 -11.34 -2.09
CA ASN A 185 -23.58 -11.44 -3.54
C ASN A 185 -23.97 -12.84 -4.02
N ARG A 186 -24.15 -13.81 -3.11
CA ARG A 186 -24.64 -15.15 -3.46
C ARG A 186 -26.11 -15.08 -3.89
N PRO A 187 -26.47 -15.49 -5.12
CA PRO A 187 -27.86 -15.46 -5.56
C PRO A 187 -28.67 -16.54 -4.81
N GLY A 188 -29.30 -16.16 -3.70
CA GLY A 188 -30.39 -16.94 -3.10
C GLY A 188 -30.32 -17.12 -1.57
N LEU A 189 -30.82 -16.14 -0.81
CA LEU A 189 -31.74 -16.38 0.32
C LEU A 189 -32.36 -15.04 0.79
N LYS A 190 -33.36 -14.52 0.06
CA LYS A 190 -34.30 -13.59 0.68
C LYS A 190 -35.10 -14.36 1.73
N ARG A 191 -34.66 -14.31 3.00
CA ARG A 191 -35.42 -14.83 4.15
C ARG A 191 -36.71 -14.03 4.27
N GLY A 192 -37.79 -14.59 3.75
CA GLY A 192 -39.14 -14.10 3.98
C GLY A 192 -39.48 -14.17 5.47
N ARG A 193 -39.80 -13.02 6.06
CA ARG A 193 -40.64 -12.93 7.26
C ARG A 193 -41.74 -11.93 6.97
N ASN A 194 -42.92 -12.45 6.62
CA ASN A 194 -44.15 -12.20 7.38
C ASN A 194 -45.31 -12.91 6.65
N ARG A 195 -45.86 -13.97 7.24
CA ARG A 195 -47.28 -14.29 7.08
C ARG A 195 -47.74 -15.13 8.26
N ARG A 196 -48.34 -14.42 9.21
CA ARG A 196 -49.25 -15.00 10.20
C ARG A 196 -50.35 -15.78 9.47
N SER A 197 -50.64 -16.93 10.04
CA SER A 197 -51.74 -17.87 9.79
C SER A 197 -52.97 -17.27 9.10
N ARG A 198 -53.26 -17.76 7.89
CA ARG A 198 -54.63 -18.04 7.48
C ARG A 198 -54.66 -19.39 6.74
N GLN A 199 -55.24 -20.35 7.42
CA GLN A 199 -55.67 -21.63 6.91
C GLN A 199 -56.66 -21.41 5.77
N CYS A 200 -56.45 -22.06 4.62
CA CYS A 200 -57.50 -22.34 3.64
C CYS A 200 -57.21 -23.66 2.94
N HIS A 201 -58.25 -24.48 2.98
CA HIS A 201 -58.40 -25.86 2.56
C HIS A 201 -58.79 -25.88 1.08
N TRP A 202 -58.16 -26.69 0.21
CA TRP A 202 -58.80 -27.18 -1.03
C TRP A 202 -58.30 -28.57 -1.43
N ARG A 203 -59.27 -29.30 -1.98
CA ARG A 203 -59.37 -30.75 -2.16
C ARG A 203 -58.55 -31.28 -3.34
N THR A 204 -58.30 -32.58 -3.25
CA THR A 204 -57.92 -33.60 -4.24
C THR A 204 -58.23 -33.31 -5.72
N GLY A 205 -57.25 -33.60 -6.59
CA GLY A 205 -57.44 -33.81 -8.03
C GLY A 205 -56.18 -34.38 -8.73
N ASN A 206 -56.30 -35.62 -9.22
CA ASN A 206 -55.44 -36.38 -10.18
C ASN A 206 -54.79 -35.51 -11.29
N LYS A 207 -53.68 -35.82 -11.98
CA LYS A 207 -52.77 -36.97 -12.20
C LYS A 207 -51.52 -36.44 -12.99
N PRO A 208 -50.47 -37.25 -13.25
CA PRO A 208 -49.12 -36.80 -13.63
C PRO A 208 -48.83 -36.84 -15.16
N TYR A 209 -47.77 -36.16 -15.61
CA TYR A 209 -47.14 -36.45 -16.91
C TYR A 209 -45.61 -36.33 -16.89
N LYS A 210 -44.99 -37.12 -17.78
CA LYS A 210 -43.64 -37.68 -17.75
C LYS A 210 -42.58 -36.82 -18.47
N ARG A 211 -41.32 -37.01 -18.06
CA ARG A 211 -40.10 -37.35 -18.86
C ARG A 211 -39.81 -36.51 -20.13
N MET A 212 -38.61 -35.90 -20.18
CA MET A 212 -37.61 -36.17 -21.24
C MET A 212 -36.21 -35.60 -20.88
N LYS A 213 -35.23 -36.50 -20.84
CA LYS A 213 -33.79 -36.25 -21.06
C LYS A 213 -33.50 -36.59 -22.52
N LYS A 214 -32.70 -35.75 -23.20
CA LYS A 214 -31.88 -35.92 -24.41
C LYS A 214 -31.86 -34.56 -25.13
N GLU A 215 -30.78 -34.04 -25.68
CA GLU A 215 -29.63 -34.71 -26.27
C GLU A 215 -28.46 -33.72 -26.32
N ALA A 216 -27.28 -34.23 -25.97
CA ALA A 216 -26.02 -33.80 -26.54
C ALA A 216 -26.06 -33.93 -28.07
N GLN A 217 -25.23 -33.14 -28.75
CA GLN A 217 -24.77 -33.35 -30.15
C GLN A 217 -25.46 -32.51 -31.23
N VAL A 218 -25.28 -31.18 -31.22
CA VAL A 218 -25.20 -30.37 -32.46
C VAL A 218 -24.25 -29.18 -32.23
N SER A 219 -22.95 -29.38 -32.41
CA SER A 219 -22.02 -28.30 -32.77
C SER A 219 -20.84 -28.87 -33.56
N GLN A 220 -21.16 -29.52 -34.67
CA GLN A 220 -20.28 -29.64 -35.83
C GLN A 220 -21.07 -29.04 -36.99
N HIS A 221 -20.90 -27.74 -37.22
CA HIS A 221 -21.07 -27.02 -38.50
C HIS A 221 -21.32 -25.54 -38.26
N MET A 222 -20.25 -24.80 -37.97
CA MET A 222 -20.05 -23.43 -38.45
C MET A 222 -18.54 -23.16 -38.41
N ASN A 223 -17.82 -23.65 -39.42
CA ASN A 223 -16.51 -23.13 -39.82
C ASN A 223 -16.39 -23.36 -41.32
N ARG A 224 -16.92 -22.41 -42.09
CA ARG A 224 -16.66 -22.27 -43.51
C ARG A 224 -16.58 -20.79 -43.83
N ALA A 225 -15.58 -20.45 -44.64
CA ALA A 225 -15.11 -19.13 -45.08
C ALA A 225 -13.95 -18.63 -44.17
N GLU A 226 -12.73 -18.34 -44.61
CA GLU A 226 -12.21 -17.94 -45.93
C GLU A 226 -10.73 -18.35 -46.15
N ILE A 227 -10.29 -18.18 -47.39
CA ILE A 227 -9.09 -18.69 -48.09
C ILE A 227 -7.84 -17.85 -47.76
N LEU A 228 -6.62 -18.43 -47.82
CA LEU A 228 -5.47 -17.89 -48.57
C LEU A 228 -4.38 -18.97 -48.82
N PRO A 229 -3.77 -19.03 -50.02
CA PRO A 229 -2.89 -20.12 -50.42
C PRO A 229 -1.42 -19.81 -50.13
N GLY A 230 -0.69 -20.85 -49.76
CA GLY A 230 0.76 -20.93 -49.96
C GLY A 230 1.52 -21.09 -48.66
N GLN A 231 2.01 -22.31 -48.43
CA GLN A 231 3.42 -22.54 -48.07
C GLN A 231 3.84 -23.93 -48.55
N LYS A 232 5.06 -23.97 -49.08
CA LYS A 232 5.67 -25.09 -49.80
C LYS A 232 5.94 -26.27 -48.87
N ARG A 233 5.71 -27.48 -49.39
CA ARG A 233 6.19 -28.76 -48.85
C ARG A 233 7.71 -28.70 -48.62
N LYS A 234 8.18 -28.93 -47.40
CA LYS A 234 9.49 -29.53 -47.17
C LYS A 234 9.28 -31.04 -47.08
N GLN A 235 9.74 -31.76 -48.11
CA GLN A 235 9.88 -33.21 -48.07
C GLN A 235 10.97 -33.57 -47.05
N GLN A 236 10.65 -34.51 -46.18
CA GLN A 236 11.59 -35.22 -45.33
C GLN A 236 12.00 -36.50 -46.09
N SER A 237 13.29 -36.59 -46.40
CA SER A 237 14.04 -37.73 -46.92
C SER A 237 15.42 -37.52 -46.28
N ARG A 238 15.99 -38.41 -45.48
CA ARG A 238 16.04 -39.87 -45.46
C ARG A 238 16.24 -40.35 -44.03
#